data_AF-Q2BY48-F1
#
_entry.id   AF-Q2BY48-F1
#
_cell.length_a   1.000
_cell.length_b   1.000
_cell.length_c   1.000
_cell.angle_alpha   90.00
_cell.angle_beta   90.00
_cell.angle_gamma   90.00
#
_symmetry.space_group_name_H-M   'P 1'
#
loop_
_entity.id
_entity.type
_entity.pdbx_description
1 polymer ?
#
loop_
_entity_poly.entity_id
_entity_poly.type
_entity_poly.pdbx_seq_one_letter_code
_entity_poly.pdbx_strand_id
1 'polypeptide(L)'
;MKKLCLAAMVATVLVGCNAGDEVVEHGGIDINNLSQTQKQEYAELTADALAFIAHAADDCSNGMAVGETEKFDLSANNTTTIIRVVKGQIEIEKQENQKVIVHTTKAMEFTSPNAVTNGEVISLNFSENLDKDYNMTIETRPGSIDNVSFKGMLINTADSDAKYWSTESTNGLELKYDENFKLPSLNSGNAVITGKDNQKFNWSADINGDIIAK
;
A
#
# COMPACT_ATOMS: atom_id res chain seq x y z
N MET A 1 -26.66 -11.98 31.57
CA MET A 1 -26.19 -11.07 30.51
C MET A 1 -25.25 -10.04 31.12
N LYS A 2 -23.93 -10.29 31.09
CA LYS A 2 -22.91 -9.30 31.48
C LYS A 2 -22.31 -8.74 30.20
N LYS A 3 -22.57 -7.46 29.93
CA LYS A 3 -21.97 -6.71 28.82
C LYS A 3 -20.49 -6.51 29.15
N LEU A 4 -19.61 -7.22 28.47
CA LEU A 4 -18.18 -6.91 28.48
C LEU A 4 -18.01 -5.69 27.56
N CYS A 5 -17.75 -4.53 28.15
CA CYS A 5 -17.24 -3.38 27.44
C CYS A 5 -15.88 -3.79 26.85
N LEU A 6 -15.85 -3.98 25.52
CA LEU A 6 -14.62 -4.06 24.76
C LEU A 6 -13.94 -2.69 24.92
N ALA A 7 -12.96 -2.61 25.81
CA ALA A 7 -12.06 -1.48 25.86
C ALA A 7 -11.22 -1.55 24.59
N ALA A 8 -11.57 -0.72 23.61
CA ALA A 8 -10.65 -0.36 22.53
C ALA A 8 -9.45 0.32 23.21
N MET A 9 -8.39 -0.44 23.46
CA MET A 9 -7.08 0.13 23.73
C MET A 9 -6.62 0.79 22.43
N VAL A 10 -7.03 2.05 22.25
CA VAL A 10 -6.27 3.00 21.46
C VAL A 10 -4.98 3.17 22.23
N ALA A 11 -3.99 2.34 21.91
CA ALA A 11 -2.63 2.56 22.34
C ALA A 11 -2.21 3.90 21.73
N THR A 12 -2.36 4.97 22.50
CA THR A 12 -1.61 6.21 22.31
C THR A 12 -0.16 5.89 22.60
N VAL A 13 0.50 5.18 21.68
CA VAL A 13 1.95 5.10 21.65
C VAL A 13 2.39 6.52 21.31
N LEU A 14 3.19 7.13 22.19
CA LEU A 14 3.99 8.30 21.83
C LEU A 14 4.73 7.92 20.56
N VAL A 15 4.26 8.41 19.40
CA VAL A 15 4.72 7.97 18.10
C VAL A 15 6.15 8.49 17.93
N GLY A 16 7.11 7.65 18.32
CA GLY A 16 8.50 7.83 17.96
C GLY A 16 8.66 7.71 16.46
N CYS A 17 9.73 8.28 15.93
CA CYS A 17 10.22 7.90 14.59
C CYS A 17 10.30 6.36 14.57
N ASN A 18 9.71 5.70 13.56
CA ASN A 18 9.65 4.24 13.35
C ASN A 18 8.47 3.48 13.99
N ALA A 19 7.40 4.14 14.44
CA ALA A 19 6.25 3.45 15.04
C ALA A 19 5.57 2.44 14.08
N GLY A 20 5.62 2.68 12.76
CA GLY A 20 5.14 1.71 11.77
C GLY A 20 5.96 0.41 11.79
N ASP A 21 7.29 0.52 11.80
CA ASP A 21 8.19 -0.63 11.80
C ASP A 21 8.10 -1.41 13.14
N GLU A 22 7.95 -0.72 14.27
CA GLU A 22 7.74 -1.36 15.58
C GLU A 22 6.45 -2.20 15.65
N VAL A 23 5.35 -1.68 15.08
CA VAL A 23 4.06 -2.41 15.03
C VAL A 23 4.21 -3.68 14.20
N VAL A 24 4.92 -3.61 13.07
CA VAL A 24 5.18 -4.78 12.21
C VAL A 24 6.12 -5.77 12.89
N GLU A 25 7.16 -5.31 13.58
CA GLU A 25 8.10 -6.18 14.27
C GLU A 25 7.42 -7.04 15.35
N HIS A 26 6.45 -6.48 16.08
CA HIS A 26 5.80 -7.17 17.20
C HIS A 26 4.44 -7.81 16.86
N GLY A 27 3.70 -7.23 15.92
CA GLY A 27 2.36 -7.69 15.52
C GLY A 27 2.29 -8.26 14.11
N GLY A 28 3.40 -8.29 13.38
CA GLY A 28 3.42 -8.65 11.96
C GLY A 28 3.13 -10.12 11.66
N ILE A 29 2.91 -10.40 10.38
CA ILE A 29 2.78 -11.76 9.86
C ILE A 29 4.05 -12.59 10.11
N ASP A 30 3.87 -13.87 10.44
CA ASP A 30 4.97 -14.83 10.61
C ASP A 30 5.39 -15.41 9.27
N ILE A 31 6.22 -14.67 8.53
CA ILE A 31 6.69 -15.03 7.18
C ILE A 31 7.34 -16.40 7.12
N ASN A 32 8.06 -16.81 8.17
CA ASN A 32 8.72 -18.10 8.24
C ASN A 32 7.72 -19.27 8.31
N ASN A 33 6.49 -19.02 8.77
CA ASN A 33 5.40 -19.98 8.80
C ASN A 33 4.45 -19.87 7.59
N LEU A 34 4.71 -18.95 6.65
CA LEU A 34 3.94 -18.86 5.41
C LEU A 34 4.45 -19.88 4.38
N SER A 35 3.51 -20.61 3.78
CA SER A 35 3.76 -21.38 2.56
C SER A 35 4.11 -20.45 1.38
N GLN A 36 4.71 -21.00 0.33
CA GLN A 36 5.02 -20.22 -0.88
C GLN A 36 3.76 -19.62 -1.52
N THR A 37 2.66 -20.37 -1.52
CA THR A 37 1.35 -19.88 -1.99
C THR A 37 0.88 -18.67 -1.19
N GLN A 38 0.97 -18.71 0.14
CA GLN A 38 0.59 -17.56 0.97
C GLN A 38 1.49 -16.34 0.72
N LYS A 39 2.81 -16.55 0.56
CA LYS A 39 3.73 -15.44 0.22
C LYS A 39 3.35 -14.79 -1.11
N GLN A 40 2.98 -15.60 -2.10
CA GLN A 40 2.48 -15.15 -3.39
C GLN A 40 1.21 -14.31 -3.24
N GLU A 41 0.23 -14.80 -2.47
CA GLU A 41 -1.03 -14.08 -2.24
C GLU A 41 -0.83 -12.73 -1.52
N TYR A 42 0.09 -12.65 -0.54
CA TYR A 42 0.45 -11.38 0.10
C TYR A 42 1.12 -10.41 -0.88
N ALA A 43 2.00 -10.91 -1.75
CA ALA A 43 2.67 -10.08 -2.75
C ALA A 43 1.69 -9.51 -3.78
N GLU A 44 0.77 -10.33 -4.31
CA GLU A 44 -0.27 -9.90 -5.26
C GLU A 44 -1.19 -8.84 -4.64
N LEU A 45 -1.72 -9.12 -3.45
CA LEU A 45 -2.57 -8.17 -2.72
C LEU A 45 -1.87 -6.83 -2.48
N THR A 46 -0.59 -6.88 -2.11
CA THR A 46 0.23 -5.70 -1.87
C THR A 46 0.42 -4.91 -3.17
N ALA A 47 0.80 -5.59 -4.27
CA ALA A 47 1.00 -4.96 -5.56
C ALA A 47 -0.27 -4.30 -6.09
N ASP A 48 -1.42 -4.97 -5.97
CA ASP A 48 -2.71 -4.44 -6.43
C ASP A 48 -3.13 -3.17 -5.67
N ALA A 49 -2.99 -3.18 -4.33
CA ALA A 49 -3.31 -2.01 -3.50
C ALA A 49 -2.40 -0.82 -3.83
N LEU A 50 -1.11 -1.07 -4.05
CA LEU A 50 -0.13 -0.04 -4.43
C LEU A 50 -0.39 0.50 -5.84
N ALA A 51 -0.65 -0.37 -6.81
CA ALA A 51 -0.96 0.03 -8.20
C ALA A 51 -2.19 0.93 -8.25
N PHE A 52 -3.22 0.60 -7.47
CA PHE A 52 -4.42 1.42 -7.37
C PHE A 52 -4.12 2.83 -6.84
N ILE A 53 -3.38 2.96 -5.73
CA ILE A 53 -3.04 4.27 -5.17
C ILE A 53 -2.15 5.05 -6.15
N ALA A 54 -1.18 4.39 -6.76
CA ALA A 54 -0.26 5.02 -7.70
C ALA A 54 -1.03 5.61 -8.89
N HIS A 55 -1.92 4.84 -9.51
CA HIS A 55 -2.76 5.32 -10.62
C HIS A 55 -3.70 6.45 -10.19
N ALA A 56 -4.38 6.31 -9.04
CA ALA A 56 -5.24 7.36 -8.54
C ALA A 56 -4.47 8.67 -8.27
N ALA A 57 -3.25 8.57 -7.75
CA ALA A 57 -2.40 9.71 -7.48
C ALA A 57 -1.87 10.36 -8.76
N ASP A 58 -1.46 9.56 -9.75
CA ASP A 58 -1.06 10.06 -11.07
C ASP A 58 -2.20 10.85 -11.73
N ASP A 59 -3.39 10.27 -11.80
CA ASP A 59 -4.61 10.90 -12.33
C ASP A 59 -4.95 12.22 -11.59
N CYS A 60 -4.89 12.21 -10.26
CA CYS A 60 -5.19 13.38 -9.44
C CYS A 60 -4.12 14.48 -9.55
N SER A 61 -2.86 14.11 -9.84
CA SER A 61 -1.76 15.07 -10.00
C SER A 61 -1.79 15.81 -11.35
N ASN A 62 -2.62 15.34 -12.28
CA ASN A 62 -2.80 15.95 -13.58
C ASN A 62 -3.43 17.34 -13.44
N GLY A 63 -2.76 18.36 -14.00
CA GLY A 63 -3.20 19.75 -13.90
C GLY A 63 -2.76 20.50 -12.64
N MET A 64 -2.23 19.81 -11.61
CA MET A 64 -1.61 20.49 -10.46
C MET A 64 -0.34 21.24 -10.89
N ALA A 65 -0.09 22.40 -10.28
CA ALA A 65 1.15 23.15 -10.39
C ALA A 65 2.21 22.63 -9.42
N VAL A 66 3.49 22.91 -9.71
CA VAL A 66 4.59 22.57 -8.81
C VAL A 66 4.46 23.35 -7.50
N GLY A 67 4.62 22.65 -6.37
CA GLY A 67 4.46 23.17 -5.02
C GLY A 67 3.02 23.12 -4.51
N GLU A 68 2.06 22.68 -5.33
CA GLU A 68 0.69 22.47 -4.87
C GLU A 68 0.56 21.16 -4.09
N THR A 69 -0.30 21.21 -3.06
CA THR A 69 -0.71 20.07 -2.26
C THR A 69 -2.23 19.98 -2.28
N GLU A 70 -2.76 18.81 -2.64
CA GLU A 70 -4.20 18.58 -2.69
C GLU A 70 -4.59 17.26 -2.01
N LYS A 71 -5.83 17.22 -1.51
CA LYS A 71 -6.41 16.04 -0.85
C LYS A 71 -7.50 15.44 -1.70
N PHE A 72 -7.40 14.15 -1.97
CA PHE A 72 -8.34 13.42 -2.81
C PHE A 72 -9.02 12.30 -2.02
N ASP A 73 -10.34 12.31 -2.04
CA ASP A 73 -11.15 11.22 -1.49
C ASP A 73 -11.35 10.15 -2.57
N LEU A 74 -10.71 9.01 -2.38
CA LEU A 74 -10.75 7.91 -3.33
C LEU A 74 -11.94 6.96 -3.11
N SER A 75 -12.77 7.19 -2.08
CA SER A 75 -13.95 6.35 -1.80
C SER A 75 -15.03 6.42 -2.90
N ALA A 76 -15.00 7.48 -3.72
CA ALA A 76 -15.87 7.64 -4.89
C ALA A 76 -15.32 6.96 -6.16
N ASN A 77 -14.03 6.59 -6.19
CA ASN A 77 -13.40 5.92 -7.34
C ASN A 77 -13.68 4.41 -7.27
N ASN A 78 -14.70 4.01 -8.02
CA ASN A 78 -15.28 2.67 -7.95
C ASN A 78 -14.82 1.85 -9.16
N THR A 79 -13.52 1.55 -9.28
CA THR A 79 -13.01 0.76 -10.40
C THR A 79 -11.79 -0.06 -10.02
N THR A 80 -11.98 -1.36 -9.80
CA THR A 80 -11.49 -2.52 -10.59
C THR A 80 -12.23 -3.77 -10.09
N THR A 81 -12.12 -4.94 -10.74
CA THR A 81 -12.71 -6.20 -10.23
C THR A 81 -11.94 -6.83 -9.06
N ILE A 82 -10.72 -6.36 -8.75
CA ILE A 82 -9.79 -7.03 -7.82
C ILE A 82 -9.59 -6.24 -6.51
N ILE A 83 -9.59 -4.89 -6.57
CA ILE A 83 -9.49 -4.02 -5.41
C ILE A 83 -10.62 -3.00 -5.45
N ARG A 84 -11.42 -2.95 -4.38
CA ARG A 84 -12.49 -1.95 -4.19
C ARG A 84 -12.19 -1.08 -2.99
N VAL A 85 -12.09 0.23 -3.20
CA VAL A 85 -11.93 1.21 -2.11
C VAL A 85 -13.21 1.28 -1.30
N VAL A 86 -13.08 1.11 0.01
CA VAL A 86 -14.17 1.25 0.98
C VAL A 86 -14.16 2.66 1.57
N LYS A 87 -12.97 3.17 1.93
CA LYS A 87 -12.76 4.52 2.45
C LYS A 87 -11.29 4.90 2.36
N GLY A 88 -10.99 6.19 2.45
CA GLY A 88 -9.61 6.65 2.57
C GLY A 88 -9.39 7.98 1.87
N GLN A 89 -8.31 8.65 2.24
CA GLN A 89 -7.91 9.93 1.65
C GLN A 89 -6.41 9.96 1.47
N ILE A 90 -5.99 10.29 0.25
CA ILE A 90 -4.60 10.60 -0.05
C ILE A 90 -4.40 12.11 -0.06
N GLU A 91 -3.21 12.54 0.33
CA GLU A 91 -2.69 13.88 0.10
C GLU A 91 -1.53 13.75 -0.88
N ILE A 92 -1.54 14.60 -1.90
CA ILE A 92 -0.59 14.57 -3.00
C ILE A 92 0.15 15.90 -3.01
N GLU A 93 1.48 15.85 -3.07
CA GLU A 93 2.34 17.01 -3.28
C GLU A 93 3.05 16.87 -4.64
N LYS A 94 2.91 17.88 -5.50
CA LYS A 94 3.62 17.92 -6.77
C LYS A 94 4.94 18.69 -6.63
N GLN A 95 6.05 18.00 -6.83
CA GLN A 95 7.39 18.56 -6.78
C GLN A 95 7.92 18.88 -8.18
N GLU A 96 9.08 19.54 -8.22
CA GLU A 96 9.84 19.73 -9.46
C GLU A 96 10.18 18.39 -10.12
N ASN A 97 10.55 18.44 -11.41
CA ASN A 97 10.95 17.27 -12.18
C ASN A 97 9.86 16.19 -12.33
N GLN A 98 8.58 16.60 -12.33
CA GLN A 98 7.43 15.70 -12.49
C GLN A 98 7.39 14.59 -11.43
N LYS A 99 7.84 14.92 -10.22
CA LYS A 99 7.76 14.05 -9.06
C LYS A 99 6.49 14.34 -8.28
N VAL A 100 5.80 13.29 -7.88
CA VAL A 100 4.58 13.35 -7.08
C VAL A 100 4.82 12.54 -5.81
N ILE A 101 4.65 13.17 -4.65
CA ILE A 101 4.70 12.48 -3.36
C ILE A 101 3.29 12.26 -2.86
N VAL A 102 3.02 11.04 -2.41
CA VAL A 102 1.73 10.58 -1.93
C VAL A 102 1.87 10.20 -0.46
N HIS A 103 1.04 10.83 0.36
CA HIS A 103 0.85 10.50 1.77
C HIS A 103 -0.59 10.04 2.01
N THR A 104 -0.81 9.23 3.04
CA THR A 104 -2.16 8.98 3.55
C THR A 104 -2.41 9.86 4.76
N THR A 105 -3.39 10.75 4.67
CA THR A 105 -3.90 11.50 5.82
C THR A 105 -4.86 10.66 6.67
N LYS A 106 -5.49 9.67 6.04
CA LYS A 106 -6.25 8.58 6.67
C LYS A 106 -5.90 7.29 5.95
N ALA A 107 -5.77 6.20 6.71
CA ALA A 107 -5.50 4.89 6.12
C ALA A 107 -6.51 4.59 5.00
N MET A 108 -5.97 4.12 3.89
CA MET A 108 -6.72 3.70 2.72
C MET A 108 -7.26 2.30 2.95
N GLU A 109 -8.56 2.11 2.89
CA GLU A 109 -9.21 0.83 3.10
C GLU A 109 -9.76 0.24 1.81
N PHE A 110 -9.48 -1.03 1.60
CA PHE A 110 -9.86 -1.77 0.42
C PHE A 110 -10.45 -3.12 0.79
N THR A 111 -11.29 -3.66 -0.09
CA THR A 111 -11.65 -5.09 -0.10
C THR A 111 -11.06 -5.75 -1.33
N SER A 112 -10.56 -6.96 -1.17
CA SER A 112 -10.06 -7.81 -2.26
C SER A 112 -10.65 -9.21 -2.14
N PRO A 113 -11.04 -9.88 -3.23
CA PRO A 113 -11.43 -11.30 -3.19
C PRO A 113 -10.19 -12.23 -3.18
N ASN A 114 -9.16 -11.90 -2.41
CA ASN A 114 -7.92 -12.70 -2.27
C ASN A 114 -7.99 -13.59 -1.02
N ALA A 115 -7.42 -14.79 -1.06
CA ALA A 115 -7.41 -15.76 0.05
C ALA A 115 -6.81 -15.23 1.37
N VAL A 116 -5.86 -14.30 1.32
CA VAL A 116 -5.29 -13.63 2.51
C VAL A 116 -6.36 -12.84 3.27
N THR A 117 -7.29 -12.24 2.54
CA THR A 117 -8.32 -11.35 3.08
C THR A 117 -9.69 -11.99 3.14
N ASN A 118 -9.94 -13.04 2.35
CA ASN A 118 -11.26 -13.66 2.20
C ASN A 118 -12.40 -12.65 1.94
N GLY A 119 -12.12 -11.54 1.24
CA GLY A 119 -13.09 -10.46 1.00
C GLY A 119 -13.17 -9.39 2.10
N GLU A 120 -12.37 -9.50 3.15
CA GLU A 120 -12.35 -8.57 4.28
C GLU A 120 -11.54 -7.32 3.99
N VAL A 121 -11.69 -6.33 4.87
CA VAL A 121 -11.06 -5.02 4.69
C VAL A 121 -9.58 -5.08 5.04
N ILE A 122 -8.75 -4.63 4.11
CA ILE A 122 -7.36 -4.30 4.35
C ILE A 122 -7.17 -2.79 4.39
N SER A 123 -6.26 -2.32 5.23
CA SER A 123 -5.86 -0.92 5.32
C SER A 123 -4.41 -0.76 4.84
N LEU A 124 -4.13 0.23 3.99
CA LEU A 124 -2.78 0.66 3.59
C LEU A 124 -2.51 2.06 4.13
N ASN A 125 -1.31 2.28 4.67
CA ASN A 125 -0.93 3.51 5.33
C ASN A 125 0.47 3.98 4.89
N PHE A 126 0.52 5.22 4.39
CA PHE A 126 1.70 6.02 4.04
C PHE A 126 1.76 7.29 4.89
N SER A 127 1.41 7.22 6.17
CA SER A 127 1.39 8.38 7.03
C SER A 127 2.78 8.64 7.60
N GLU A 128 3.29 9.84 7.37
CA GLU A 128 4.52 10.35 8.01
C GLU A 128 4.45 10.33 9.55
N ASN A 129 3.23 10.28 10.10
CA ASN A 129 3.02 10.14 11.54
C ASN A 129 3.47 8.77 12.07
N LEU A 130 3.50 7.73 11.23
CA LEU A 130 4.05 6.42 11.59
C LEU A 130 5.57 6.43 11.47
N ASP A 131 6.06 6.88 10.32
CA ASP A 131 7.48 7.08 10.02
C ASP A 131 7.64 8.04 8.83
N LYS A 132 8.70 8.84 8.82
CA LYS A 132 8.92 9.92 7.83
C LYS A 132 9.11 9.40 6.42
N ASP A 133 9.61 8.18 6.28
CA ASP A 133 9.85 7.55 4.98
C ASP A 133 8.63 6.77 4.46
N TYR A 134 7.54 6.67 5.23
CA TYR A 134 6.30 6.06 4.76
C TYR A 134 5.59 7.00 3.78
N ASN A 135 5.92 6.83 2.51
CA ASN A 135 5.33 7.56 1.40
C ASN A 135 5.34 6.67 0.15
N MET A 136 4.58 7.11 -0.85
CA MET A 136 4.76 6.67 -2.22
C MET A 136 5.23 7.86 -3.05
N THR A 137 6.20 7.62 -3.93
CA THR A 137 6.71 8.61 -4.88
C THR A 137 6.46 8.09 -6.28
N ILE A 138 5.89 8.92 -7.14
CA ILE A 138 5.73 8.68 -8.57
C ILE A 138 6.63 9.67 -9.31
N GLU A 139 7.54 9.16 -10.11
CA GLU A 139 8.42 9.97 -10.96
C GLU A 139 8.07 9.74 -12.43
N THR A 140 7.45 10.73 -13.07
CA THR A 140 7.19 10.73 -14.51
C THR A 140 8.41 11.26 -15.24
N ARG A 141 9.03 10.50 -16.14
CA ARG A 141 10.06 11.07 -17.03
C ARG A 141 9.44 11.36 -18.40
N PRO A 142 9.79 12.48 -19.05
CA PRO A 142 9.29 12.78 -20.38
C PRO A 142 9.56 11.62 -21.36
N GLY A 143 8.49 11.01 -21.87
CA GLY A 143 8.57 9.86 -22.78
C GLY A 143 8.90 8.51 -22.13
N SER A 144 8.81 8.38 -20.80
CA SER A 144 8.94 7.11 -20.08
C SER A 144 7.65 6.68 -19.40
N ILE A 145 7.63 5.43 -18.95
CA ILE A 145 6.65 4.91 -18.00
C ILE A 145 6.96 5.52 -16.62
N ASP A 146 5.93 5.79 -15.82
CA ASP A 146 6.08 6.35 -14.47
C ASP A 146 6.76 5.34 -13.55
N ASN A 147 7.75 5.81 -12.78
CA ASN A 147 8.44 4.99 -11.79
C ASN A 147 7.86 5.24 -10.40
N VAL A 148 7.42 4.17 -9.75
CA VAL A 148 6.80 4.18 -8.43
C VAL A 148 7.77 3.59 -7.41
N SER A 149 8.14 4.39 -6.42
CA SER A 149 8.86 3.95 -5.23
C SER A 149 7.96 4.10 -4.01
N PHE A 150 8.05 3.21 -3.03
CA PHE A 150 7.19 3.25 -1.86
C PHE A 150 7.84 2.64 -0.64
N LYS A 151 7.42 3.12 0.54
CA LYS A 151 7.48 2.40 1.81
C LYS A 151 6.13 2.60 2.50
N GLY A 152 5.51 1.54 2.98
CA GLY A 152 4.22 1.62 3.65
C GLY A 152 3.90 0.40 4.48
N MET A 153 2.79 0.46 5.20
CA MET A 153 2.29 -0.65 6.01
C MET A 153 0.86 -1.01 5.63
N LEU A 154 0.61 -2.31 5.54
CA LEU A 154 -0.69 -2.90 5.34
C LEU A 154 -1.15 -3.62 6.61
N ILE A 155 -2.46 -3.58 6.84
CA ILE A 155 -3.13 -4.21 7.96
C ILE A 155 -4.33 -4.97 7.43
N ASN A 156 -4.43 -6.25 7.75
CA ASN A 156 -5.66 -7.01 7.56
C ASN A 156 -6.41 -7.11 8.90
N THR A 157 -7.64 -6.58 8.93
CA THR A 157 -8.51 -6.57 10.13
C THR A 157 -9.56 -7.70 10.13
N ALA A 158 -9.39 -8.68 9.25
CA ALA A 158 -10.18 -9.90 9.11
C ALA A 158 -10.51 -10.62 10.45
N ASP A 159 -9.46 -10.85 11.26
CA ASP A 159 -9.55 -11.62 12.48
C ASP A 159 -9.46 -10.71 13.72
N SER A 160 -9.88 -11.21 14.89
CA SER A 160 -9.65 -10.55 16.18
C SER A 160 -8.17 -10.25 16.46
N ASP A 161 -7.27 -10.90 15.72
CA ASP A 161 -5.83 -10.67 15.70
C ASP A 161 -5.47 -10.02 14.36
N ALA A 162 -5.34 -8.69 14.37
CA ALA A 162 -4.93 -7.93 13.18
C ALA A 162 -3.56 -8.41 12.68
N LYS A 163 -3.44 -8.58 11.36
CA LYS A 163 -2.19 -9.03 10.71
C LYS A 163 -1.54 -7.86 10.00
N TYR A 164 -0.30 -7.55 10.36
CA TYR A 164 0.44 -6.39 9.85
C TYR A 164 1.58 -6.85 8.94
N TRP A 165 1.89 -6.08 7.91
CA TRP A 165 3.14 -6.20 7.18
C TRP A 165 3.55 -4.86 6.60
N SER A 166 4.85 -4.56 6.59
CA SER A 166 5.36 -3.43 5.83
C SER A 166 5.86 -3.90 4.47
N THR A 167 5.87 -2.97 3.52
CA THR A 167 6.41 -3.20 2.19
C THR A 167 7.23 -2.01 1.75
N GLU A 168 8.31 -2.28 1.02
CA GLU A 168 9.21 -1.27 0.50
C GLU A 168 9.70 -1.67 -0.90
N SER A 169 9.73 -0.73 -1.83
CA SER A 169 10.36 -0.92 -3.13
C SER A 169 11.88 -0.95 -2.97
N THR A 170 12.53 -2.03 -3.41
CA THR A 170 14.00 -2.09 -3.45
C THR A 170 14.55 -1.50 -4.75
N ASN A 171 13.77 -1.63 -5.84
CA ASN A 171 13.92 -0.91 -7.09
C ASN A 171 12.53 -0.42 -7.48
N GLY A 172 12.39 0.85 -7.86
CA GLY A 172 11.10 1.41 -8.25
C GLY A 172 10.42 0.60 -9.37
N LEU A 173 9.11 0.51 -9.32
CA LEU A 173 8.27 -0.28 -10.22
C LEU A 173 7.62 0.62 -11.28
N GLU A 174 7.41 0.10 -12.48
CA GLU A 174 6.73 0.81 -13.57
C GLU A 174 5.21 0.76 -13.38
N LEU A 175 4.54 1.91 -13.33
CA LEU A 175 3.08 1.97 -13.34
C LEU A 175 2.56 1.78 -14.76
N LYS A 176 1.66 0.83 -14.98
CA LYS A 176 0.92 0.68 -16.23
C LYS A 176 -0.57 0.69 -15.98
N TYR A 177 -1.33 1.22 -16.93
CA TYR A 177 -2.78 1.20 -16.90
C TYR A 177 -3.31 0.58 -18.18
N ASP A 178 -4.08 -0.51 -18.05
CA ASP A 178 -4.80 -1.10 -19.16
C ASP A 178 -6.19 -0.45 -19.28
N GLU A 179 -6.37 0.40 -20.29
CA GLU A 179 -7.63 1.10 -20.54
C GLU A 179 -8.80 0.15 -20.87
N ASN A 180 -8.53 -1.03 -21.44
CA ASN A 180 -9.58 -1.97 -21.84
C ASN A 180 -10.21 -2.66 -20.62
N PHE A 181 -9.39 -2.96 -19.61
CA PHE A 181 -9.84 -3.62 -18.39
C PHE A 181 -9.97 -2.66 -17.20
N LYS A 182 -9.53 -1.40 -17.36
CA LYS A 182 -9.43 -0.39 -16.30
C LYS A 182 -8.64 -0.90 -15.11
N LEU A 183 -7.52 -1.57 -15.37
CA LEU A 183 -6.68 -2.21 -14.36
C LEU A 183 -5.31 -1.52 -14.31
N PRO A 184 -4.95 -0.84 -13.22
CA PRO A 184 -3.58 -0.44 -12.98
C PRO A 184 -2.75 -1.64 -12.51
N SER A 185 -1.49 -1.71 -12.93
CA SER A 185 -0.53 -2.73 -12.52
C SER A 185 0.85 -2.13 -12.28
N LEU A 186 1.62 -2.76 -11.39
CA LEU A 186 3.05 -2.48 -11.23
C LEU A 186 3.84 -3.53 -12.00
N ASN A 187 4.85 -3.09 -12.74
CA ASN A 187 5.65 -3.92 -13.63
C ASN A 187 7.15 -3.68 -13.38
N SER A 188 7.99 -4.55 -13.94
CA SER A 188 9.43 -4.32 -14.13
C SER A 188 10.20 -3.84 -12.88
N GLY A 189 9.96 -4.42 -11.71
CA GLY A 189 10.64 -3.98 -10.49
C GLY A 189 10.55 -4.95 -9.32
N ASN A 190 11.10 -4.55 -8.17
CA ASN A 190 11.27 -5.44 -7.03
C ASN A 190 10.97 -4.72 -5.73
N ALA A 191 10.42 -5.46 -4.77
CA ALA A 191 10.06 -4.96 -3.47
C ALA A 191 10.23 -6.06 -2.42
N VAL A 192 10.13 -5.67 -1.16
CA VAL A 192 10.23 -6.56 0.00
C VAL A 192 8.97 -6.44 0.82
N ILE A 193 8.55 -7.54 1.43
CA ILE A 193 7.58 -7.54 2.51
C ILE A 193 8.31 -7.91 3.80
N THR A 194 8.09 -7.13 4.86
CA THR A 194 8.62 -7.37 6.20
C THR A 194 7.48 -7.68 7.15
N GLY A 195 7.66 -8.71 7.98
CA GLY A 195 6.72 -9.16 8.99
C GLY A 195 7.33 -9.12 10.40
N LYS A 196 6.79 -9.94 11.30
CA LYS A 196 7.27 -9.98 12.69
C LYS A 196 8.76 -10.33 12.78
N ASP A 197 9.41 -9.91 13.86
CA ASP A 197 10.81 -10.21 14.14
C ASP A 197 11.75 -9.87 12.97
N ASN A 198 11.42 -8.86 12.16
CA ASN A 198 12.14 -8.47 10.94
C ASN A 198 12.31 -9.61 9.92
N GLN A 199 11.40 -10.59 9.90
CA GLN A 199 11.35 -11.61 8.86
C GLN A 199 10.99 -10.96 7.52
N LYS A 200 11.58 -11.42 6.43
CA LYS A 200 11.42 -10.81 5.10
C LYS A 200 11.27 -11.84 4.01
N PHE A 201 10.52 -11.50 2.97
CA PHE A 201 10.59 -12.15 1.67
C PHE A 201 10.52 -11.12 0.56
N ASN A 202 11.16 -11.40 -0.57
CA ASN A 202 11.19 -10.47 -1.70
C ASN A 202 10.04 -10.81 -2.66
N TRP A 203 9.58 -9.83 -3.40
CA TRP A 203 8.69 -10.05 -4.54
C TRP A 203 9.11 -9.16 -5.70
N SER A 204 8.69 -9.55 -6.90
CA SER A 204 8.95 -8.79 -8.12
C SER A 204 7.77 -8.82 -9.05
N ALA A 205 7.60 -7.76 -9.82
CA ALA A 205 6.72 -7.75 -10.98
C ALA A 205 7.55 -7.91 -12.25
N ASP A 206 7.11 -8.79 -13.14
CA ASP A 206 7.74 -8.93 -14.45
C ASP A 206 7.29 -7.81 -15.43
N ILE A 207 7.70 -7.92 -16.70
CA ILE A 207 7.35 -6.92 -17.73
C ILE A 207 5.84 -6.88 -18.05
N ASN A 208 5.11 -7.95 -17.77
CA ASN A 208 3.68 -8.12 -17.99
C ASN A 208 2.85 -7.73 -16.76
N GLY A 209 3.50 -7.58 -15.60
CA GLY A 209 2.83 -7.30 -14.33
C GLY A 209 2.55 -8.57 -13.52
N ASP A 210 3.08 -9.73 -13.94
CA ASP A 210 2.97 -10.96 -13.18
C ASP A 210 3.83 -10.85 -11.92
N ILE A 211 3.19 -11.02 -10.76
CA ILE A 211 3.85 -10.94 -9.45
C ILE A 211 4.50 -12.29 -9.12
N ILE A 212 5.72 -12.26 -8.57
CA ILE A 212 6.47 -13.45 -8.16
C ILE A 212 7.06 -13.23 -6.77
N ALA A 213 6.57 -13.95 -5.77
CA ALA A 213 7.19 -14.02 -4.45
C ALA A 213 8.42 -14.94 -4.44
N LYS A 214 9.46 -14.56 -3.71
CA LYS A 214 10.78 -15.22 -3.65
C LYS A 214 11.19 -15.56 -2.22
#